data_AF-W1Y2K8-F1
#
_entry.id   AF-W1Y2K8-F1
#
_cell.length_a   1.000
_cell.length_b   1.000
_cell.length_c   1.000
_cell.angle_alpha   90.00
_cell.angle_beta   90.00
_cell.angle_gamma   90.00
#
_symmetry.space_group_name_H-M   'P 1'
#
loop_
_entity.id
_entity.type
_entity.pdbx_description
1 polymer ?
#
loop_
_entity_poly.entity_id
_entity_poly.type
_entity_poly.pdbx_seq_one_letter_code
_entity_poly.pdbx_strand_id
1 'polypeptide(L)'
;AILEQAENAKLRARKIVQEDRQLTIGFVPSAEVNLLPKVLPMFRLRQPDTLIELVSLITTQQEEKIRRGELDVGLMRHPVY
;
A
#
# COMPACT_ATOMS: atom_id res chain seq x y z
N ALA A 1 -20.87 25.66 -14.33
CA ALA A 1 -20.34 24.55 -15.15
C ALA A 1 -18.80 24.48 -15.12
N ILE A 2 -18.06 25.46 -15.66
CA ILE A 2 -16.58 25.37 -15.73
C ILE A 2 -15.90 25.40 -14.34
N LEU A 3 -16.37 26.24 -13.43
CA LEU A 3 -15.79 26.36 -12.08
C LEU A 3 -15.94 25.06 -11.26
N GLU A 4 -17.08 24.40 -11.38
CA GLU A 4 -17.41 23.15 -10.69
C GLU A 4 -16.63 21.95 -11.25
N GLN A 5 -16.38 21.91 -12.56
CA GLN A 5 -15.49 20.93 -13.18
C GLN A 5 -14.04 21.12 -12.74
N ALA A 6 -13.57 22.36 -12.61
CA ALA A 6 -12.22 22.67 -12.14
C ALA A 6 -12.01 22.29 -10.67
N GLU A 7 -12.99 22.55 -9.80
CA GLU A 7 -12.98 22.12 -8.40
C GLU A 7 -12.94 20.58 -8.27
N ASN A 8 -13.80 19.89 -9.01
CA ASN A 8 -13.83 18.42 -9.03
C ASN A 8 -12.54 17.81 -9.58
N ALA A 9 -11.93 18.42 -10.61
CA ALA A 9 -10.63 18.01 -11.13
C ALA A 9 -9.53 18.17 -10.08
N LYS A 10 -9.55 19.27 -9.31
CA LYS A 10 -8.59 19.53 -8.24
C LYS A 10 -8.72 18.55 -7.08
N LEU A 11 -9.94 18.21 -6.69
CA LEU A 11 -10.22 17.20 -5.65
C LEU A 11 -9.77 15.80 -6.10
N ARG A 12 -10.05 15.42 -7.35
CA ARG A 12 -9.59 14.14 -7.92
C ARG A 12 -8.06 14.08 -7.98
N ALA A 13 -7.41 15.13 -8.48
CA ALA A 13 -5.95 15.20 -8.55
C ALA A 13 -5.32 15.10 -7.15
N ARG A 14 -5.89 15.78 -6.15
CA ARG A 14 -5.40 15.73 -4.76
C ARG A 14 -5.59 14.36 -4.13
N LYS A 15 -6.69 13.66 -4.45
CA LYS A 15 -6.98 12.31 -3.97
C LYS A 15 -6.03 11.28 -4.59
N ILE A 16 -5.78 11.37 -5.90
CA ILE A 16 -4.78 10.55 -6.62
C ILE A 16 -3.38 10.75 -6.00
N VAL A 17 -2.99 12.01 -5.74
CA VAL A 17 -1.69 12.33 -5.13
C VAL A 17 -1.57 11.87 -3.66
N GLN A 18 -2.68 11.75 -2.93
CA GLN A 18 -2.68 11.20 -1.57
C GLN A 18 -2.63 9.66 -1.56
N GLU A 19 -3.33 9.01 -2.49
CA GLU A 19 -3.23 7.56 -2.72
C GLU A 19 -1.80 7.16 -3.12
N ASP A 20 -1.07 8.00 -3.87
CA ASP A 20 0.36 7.80 -4.18
C ASP A 20 1.31 7.96 -2.97
N ARG A 21 0.82 8.49 -1.84
CA ARG A 21 1.67 8.88 -0.69
C ARG A 21 1.52 7.99 0.54
N GLN A 22 0.63 7.02 0.55
CA GLN A 22 0.53 6.05 1.65
C GLN A 22 0.39 4.64 1.08
N LEU A 23 1.18 3.72 1.63
CA LEU A 23 1.19 2.32 1.25
C LEU A 23 1.15 1.46 2.51
N THR A 24 0.04 0.77 2.74
CA THR A 24 -0.14 -0.19 3.83
C THR A 24 0.14 -1.60 3.32
N ILE A 25 1.23 -2.20 3.82
CA ILE A 25 1.75 -3.49 3.41
C ILE A 25 1.52 -4.51 4.52
N GLY A 26 0.71 -5.54 4.23
CA GLY A 26 0.61 -6.73 5.04
C GLY A 26 1.81 -7.65 4.79
N PHE A 27 2.34 -8.29 5.82
CA PHE A 27 3.41 -9.28 5.66
C PHE A 27 3.29 -10.43 6.65
N VAL A 28 3.62 -11.64 6.19
CA VAL A 28 3.77 -12.78 7.12
C VAL A 28 5.04 -12.58 7.95
N PRO A 29 5.07 -12.96 9.24
CA PRO A 29 6.25 -12.73 10.11
C PRO A 29 7.58 -13.21 9.50
N SER A 30 7.56 -14.31 8.73
CA SER A 30 8.78 -14.82 8.07
C SER A 30 9.38 -13.90 7.00
N ALA A 31 8.63 -12.92 6.50
CA ALA A 31 9.08 -11.92 5.52
C ALA A 31 9.90 -10.79 6.17
N GLU A 32 9.75 -10.58 7.48
CA GLU A 32 10.39 -9.49 8.22
C GLU A 32 11.92 -9.53 8.15
N VAL A 33 12.47 -10.74 8.23
CA VAL A 33 13.94 -10.95 8.24
C VAL A 33 14.49 -11.28 6.85
N ASN A 34 13.67 -11.83 5.96
CA ASN A 34 14.15 -12.41 4.70
C ASN A 34 13.91 -11.51 3.48
N LEU A 35 12.84 -10.69 3.52
CA LEU A 35 12.33 -9.97 2.36
C LEU A 35 12.31 -8.45 2.59
N LEU A 36 11.70 -7.98 3.67
CA LEU A 36 11.58 -6.54 3.96
C LEU A 36 12.92 -5.78 3.93
N PRO A 37 14.02 -6.30 4.52
CA PRO A 37 15.30 -5.60 4.51
C PRO A 37 15.91 -5.46 3.11
N LYS A 38 15.48 -6.28 2.14
CA LYS A 38 15.97 -6.24 0.76
C LYS A 38 15.13 -5.32 -0.12
N VAL A 39 13.82 -5.26 0.11
CA VAL A 39 12.89 -4.51 -0.76
C VAL A 39 12.65 -3.09 -0.30
N LEU A 40 12.55 -2.84 1.01
CA LEU A 40 12.23 -1.51 1.55
C LEU A 40 13.28 -0.44 1.21
N PRO A 41 14.61 -0.72 1.26
CA PRO A 41 15.60 0.28 0.87
C PRO A 41 15.46 0.67 -0.61
N MET A 42 15.26 -0.32 -1.49
CA MET A 42 15.07 -0.08 -2.92
C MET A 42 13.80 0.70 -3.22
N PHE A 43 12.72 0.42 -2.50
CA PHE A 43 11.48 1.17 -2.60
C PHE A 43 11.67 2.61 -2.13
N ARG A 44 12.31 2.82 -0.97
CA ARG A 44 12.57 4.16 -0.40
C ARG A 44 13.43 5.03 -1.31
N LEU A 45 14.38 4.44 -2.05
CA LEU A 45 15.18 5.16 -3.05
C LEU A 45 14.34 5.67 -4.23
N ARG A 46 13.30 4.93 -4.62
CA ARG A 46 12.42 5.28 -5.76
C ARG A 46 11.24 6.16 -5.36
N GLN A 47 10.74 5.96 -4.15
CA GLN A 47 9.57 6.65 -3.60
C GLN A 47 9.90 7.15 -2.18
N PRO A 48 10.71 8.22 -2.05
CA PRO A 48 11.19 8.71 -0.75
C PRO A 48 10.05 9.23 0.13
N ASP A 49 9.05 9.86 -0.49
CA ASP A 49 7.97 10.58 0.21
C ASP A 49 6.75 9.71 0.57
N THR A 50 6.74 8.44 0.16
CA THR A 50 5.62 7.53 0.45
C THR A 50 5.67 7.05 1.89
N LEU A 51 4.62 7.30 2.65
CA LEU A 51 4.41 6.76 3.98
C LEU A 51 4.17 5.25 3.86
N ILE A 52 5.01 4.44 4.50
CA ILE A 52 4.85 2.98 4.49
C ILE A 52 4.37 2.55 5.86
N GLU A 53 3.22 1.90 5.91
CA GLU A 53 2.71 1.21 7.09
C GLU A 53 2.92 -0.30 6.91
N LEU A 54 3.52 -0.96 7.90
CA LEU A 54 3.81 -2.39 7.86
C LEU A 54 2.93 -3.09 8.90
N VAL A 55 2.15 -4.08 8.45
CA VAL A 55 1.22 -4.82 9.32
C VAL A 55 1.55 -6.31 9.29
N SER A 56 1.98 -6.85 10.43
CA SER A 56 2.30 -8.28 10.56
C SER A 56 1.02 -9.12 10.68
N LEU A 57 0.77 -9.98 9.70
CA LEU A 57 -0.49 -10.72 9.52
C LEU A 57 -0.24 -12.09 8.90
N ILE A 58 -1.07 -13.08 9.23
CA ILE A 58 -1.08 -14.36 8.51
C ILE A 58 -1.71 -14.22 7.11
N THR A 59 -1.38 -15.11 6.17
CA THR A 59 -1.88 -15.08 4.78
C THR A 59 -3.40 -14.87 4.70
N THR A 60 -4.18 -15.65 5.44
CA THR A 60 -5.66 -15.60 5.39
C THR A 60 -6.23 -14.26 5.87
N GLN A 61 -5.58 -13.59 6.84
CA GLN A 61 -6.00 -12.27 7.28
C GLN A 61 -5.67 -11.19 6.26
N GLN A 62 -4.54 -11.32 5.57
CA GLN A 62 -4.16 -10.36 4.53
C GLN A 62 -5.09 -10.44 3.32
N GLU A 63 -5.48 -11.65 2.88
CA GLU A 63 -6.45 -11.81 1.78
C GLU A 63 -7.76 -11.05 2.05
N GLU A 64 -8.31 -11.21 3.25
CA GLU A 64 -9.55 -10.53 3.62
C GLU A 64 -9.38 -9.02 3.69
N LYS A 65 -8.26 -8.54 4.24
CA LYS A 65 -7.98 -7.10 4.33
C LYS A 65 -7.71 -6.44 2.99
N ILE A 66 -7.06 -7.15 2.05
CA ILE A 66 -6.91 -6.69 0.67
C ILE A 66 -8.28 -6.59 0.00
N ARG A 67 -9.15 -7.61 0.15
CA ARG A 67 -10.52 -7.57 -0.39
C ARG A 67 -11.34 -6.40 0.13
N ARG A 68 -11.07 -5.94 1.36
CA ARG A 68 -11.72 -4.78 1.99
C ARG A 68 -11.05 -3.43 1.68
N GLY A 69 -9.91 -3.42 0.99
CA GLY A 69 -9.12 -2.21 0.74
C GLY A 69 -8.42 -1.65 1.99
N GLU A 70 -8.23 -2.48 3.02
CA GLU A 70 -7.49 -2.13 4.23
C GLU A 70 -5.98 -2.38 4.09
N LEU A 71 -5.57 -3.17 3.09
CA LEU A 71 -4.18 -3.38 2.70
C LEU A 71 -4.05 -3.10 1.21
N ASP A 72 -2.98 -2.39 0.84
CA ASP A 72 -2.65 -2.13 -0.55
C ASP A 72 -1.85 -3.30 -1.16
N VAL A 73 -0.98 -3.92 -0.35
CA VAL A 73 -0.10 -5.01 -0.78
C VAL A 73 0.00 -6.07 0.32
N GLY A 74 0.04 -7.35 -0.09
CA GLY A 74 0.29 -8.47 0.82
C GLY A 74 1.54 -9.28 0.44
N LEU A 75 2.46 -9.44 1.39
CA LEU A 75 3.60 -10.34 1.30
C LEU A 75 3.23 -11.66 1.98
N MET A 76 2.63 -12.56 1.18
CA MET A 76 2.04 -13.81 1.64
C MET A 76 2.87 -15.03 1.26
N ARG A 77 2.56 -16.18 1.88
CA ARG A 77 3.00 -17.49 1.39
C ARG A 77 1.87 -18.16 0.63
N HIS A 78 2.21 -18.77 -0.50
CA HIS A 78 1.30 -19.67 -1.20
C HIS A 78 0.86 -20.84 -0.29
N PRO A 79 -0.34 -21.37 -0.51
CA PRO A 79 -1.33 -20.91 -1.48
C PRO A 79 -2.09 -19.66 -0.99
N VAL A 80 -2.56 -18.85 -1.94
CA VAL A 80 -3.41 -17.66 -1.73
C VAL A 80 -4.69 -17.90 -2.53
N TYR A 81 -5.86 -17.62 -1.95
CA TYR A 81 -7.17 -18.00 -2.51
C TYR A 81 -8.14 -16.83 -2.75
#